data_AF-A0A670Z6Q0-F1
#
_entry.id   AF-A0A670Z6Q0-F1
#
_cell.length_a   1.000
_cell.length_b   1.000
_cell.length_c   1.000
_cell.angle_alpha   90.00
_cell.angle_beta   90.00
_cell.angle_gamma   90.00
#
_symmetry.space_group_name_H-M   'P 1'
#
loop_
_entity.id
_entity.type
_entity.pdbx_description
1 polymer ?
#
loop_
_entity_poly.entity_id
_entity_poly.type
_entity_poly.pdbx_seq_one_letter_code
_entity_poly.pdbx_strand_id
1 'polypeptide(L)'
;MPPLPSPFLSPSTMAVYSLTGFSLVSLLSFGYLSWDWMKPDLVTEVSGDPAGKPRLPPAFSRPPHIVFILTDDQGYHDVGYHGSDIQTPTLDRLAAEGVKLENYYIQPICTPSRSQLITGR
;
A
#
# COMPACT_ATOMS: atom_id res chain seq x y z
N MET A 1 -13.85 -33.65 63.85
CA MET A 1 -13.26 -33.31 62.53
C MET A 1 -14.23 -32.38 61.82
N PRO A 2 -13.86 -31.13 61.49
CA PRO A 2 -14.73 -30.28 60.68
C PRO A 2 -14.72 -30.74 59.21
N PRO A 3 -15.87 -30.69 58.50
CA PRO A 3 -15.93 -31.05 57.08
C PRO A 3 -15.20 -30.02 56.21
N LEU A 4 -14.50 -30.49 55.18
CA LEU A 4 -13.87 -29.66 54.16
C LEU A 4 -14.93 -28.82 53.41
N PRO A 5 -14.69 -27.52 53.15
CA PRO A 5 -15.64 -26.69 52.40
C PRO A 5 -15.74 -27.18 50.95
N SER A 6 -16.99 -27.36 50.47
CA SER A 6 -17.30 -27.77 49.10
C SER A 6 -16.92 -26.67 48.08
N PRO A 7 -16.44 -27.03 46.87
CA PRO A 7 -15.87 -26.10 45.89
C PRO A 7 -16.93 -25.30 45.09
N PHE A 8 -18.15 -25.12 45.61
CA PHE A 8 -19.21 -24.43 44.90
C PHE A 8 -19.05 -22.92 45.03
N LEU A 9 -18.32 -22.34 44.08
CA LEU A 9 -18.25 -20.90 43.86
C LEU A 9 -19.63 -20.33 43.55
N SER A 10 -19.96 -19.20 44.17
CA SER A 10 -21.26 -18.55 43.98
C SER A 10 -21.40 -17.99 42.55
N PRO A 11 -22.63 -17.82 42.04
CA PRO A 11 -22.88 -17.32 40.69
C PRO A 11 -22.24 -15.94 40.42
N SER A 12 -22.11 -15.10 41.45
CA SER A 12 -21.46 -13.79 41.35
C SER A 12 -19.95 -13.90 41.16
N THR A 13 -19.28 -14.87 41.81
CA THR A 13 -17.85 -15.10 41.62
C THR A 13 -17.55 -15.69 40.23
N MET A 14 -18.40 -16.59 39.74
CA MET A 14 -18.33 -17.11 38.36
C MET A 14 -18.49 -16.01 37.31
N ALA A 15 -19.39 -15.05 37.52
CA ALA A 15 -19.56 -13.91 36.62
C ALA A 15 -18.34 -12.98 36.58
N VAL A 16 -17.71 -12.73 37.74
CA VAL A 16 -16.47 -11.93 37.83
C VAL A 16 -15.31 -12.62 37.10
N TYR A 17 -15.16 -13.94 37.23
CA TYR A 17 -14.13 -14.67 36.49
C TYR A 17 -14.37 -14.68 34.99
N SER A 18 -15.63 -14.79 34.56
CA SER A 18 -16.00 -14.70 33.14
C SER A 18 -15.63 -13.32 32.57
N LEU A 19 -16.05 -12.24 33.23
CA LEU A 19 -15.80 -10.87 32.76
C LEU A 19 -14.31 -10.51 32.75
N THR A 20 -13.56 -10.92 33.78
CA THR A 20 -12.10 -10.70 33.83
C THR A 20 -11.37 -11.54 32.78
N GLY A 21 -11.82 -12.77 32.53
CA GLY A 21 -11.33 -13.62 31.45
C GLY A 21 -11.54 -13.00 30.06
N PHE A 22 -12.76 -12.54 29.76
CA PHE A 22 -13.05 -11.88 28.48
C PHE A 22 -12.25 -10.60 28.28
N SER A 23 -12.08 -9.78 29.33
CA SER A 23 -11.27 -8.55 29.27
C SER A 23 -9.81 -8.85 28.94
N LEU A 24 -9.23 -9.88 29.58
CA LEU A 24 -7.83 -10.25 29.38
C LEU A 24 -7.56 -10.81 27.97
N VAL A 25 -8.48 -11.64 27.46
CA VAL A 25 -8.41 -12.15 26.07
C VAL A 25 -8.57 -11.02 25.05
N SER A 26 -9.44 -10.03 25.33
CA SER A 26 -9.63 -8.86 24.47
C SER A 26 -8.38 -7.99 24.40
N LEU A 27 -7.75 -7.70 25.55
CA LEU A 27 -6.51 -6.92 25.61
C LEU A 27 -5.34 -7.61 24.93
N LEU A 28 -5.20 -8.93 25.08
CA LEU A 28 -4.15 -9.70 24.38
C LEU A 28 -4.39 -9.73 22.87
N SER A 29 -5.63 -9.90 22.44
CA SER A 29 -5.99 -9.92 21.01
C SER A 29 -5.77 -8.56 20.36
N PHE A 30 -6.20 -7.48 21.02
CA PHE A 30 -6.01 -6.11 20.52
C PHE A 30 -4.53 -5.71 20.52
N GLY A 31 -3.78 -6.12 21.54
CA GLY A 31 -2.32 -5.95 21.59
C GLY A 31 -1.60 -6.69 20.46
N TYR A 32 -2.00 -7.92 20.15
CA TYR A 32 -1.43 -8.70 19.05
C TYR A 32 -1.76 -8.09 17.68
N LEU A 33 -3.00 -7.67 17.46
CA LEU A 33 -3.41 -7.02 16.21
C LEU A 33 -2.71 -5.67 16.00
N SER A 34 -2.54 -4.90 17.08
CA SER A 34 -1.81 -3.63 17.07
C SER A 34 -0.30 -3.83 16.86
N TRP A 35 0.27 -4.92 17.38
CA TRP A 35 1.68 -5.26 17.17
C TRP A 35 2.01 -5.59 15.71
N ASP A 36 1.08 -6.21 14.98
CA ASP A 36 1.27 -6.51 13.56
C ASP A 36 1.27 -5.23 12.69
N TRP A 37 0.48 -4.23 13.08
CA TRP A 37 0.46 -2.89 12.46
C TRP A 37 1.68 -2.02 12.78
N MET A 38 2.43 -2.35 13.84
CA MET A 38 3.59 -1.57 14.29
C MET A 38 4.94 -2.19 13.86
N LYS A 39 4.94 -3.27 13.07
CA LYS A 39 6.14 -3.67 12.37
C LYS A 39 6.35 -2.72 11.19
N PRO A 40 7.41 -1.89 11.17
CA PRO A 40 7.82 -1.27 9.92
C PRO A 40 8.11 -2.42 8.95
N ASP A 41 7.59 -2.31 7.73
CA ASP A 41 7.73 -3.28 6.64
C ASP A 41 9.14 -3.88 6.60
N LEU A 42 9.34 -5.02 7.26
CA LEU A 42 10.46 -5.88 6.96
C LEU A 42 10.08 -6.55 5.65
N VAL A 43 10.34 -5.82 4.57
CA VAL A 43 10.39 -6.35 3.22
C VAL A 43 11.18 -7.65 3.33
N THR A 44 10.47 -8.77 3.18
CA THR A 44 11.11 -10.06 2.97
C THR A 44 11.75 -9.95 1.61
N GLU A 45 13.01 -9.48 1.61
CA GLU A 45 13.93 -9.53 0.49
C GLU A 45 14.12 -11.00 0.10
N VAL A 46 13.19 -11.52 -0.69
CA VAL A 46 13.51 -12.63 -1.59
C VAL A 46 14.28 -12.01 -2.74
N SER A 47 15.55 -11.72 -2.51
CA SER A 47 16.50 -11.51 -3.59
C SER A 47 17.72 -12.38 -3.34
N GLY A 48 17.73 -13.53 -4.01
CA GLY A 48 18.89 -14.41 -4.06
C GLY A 48 20.04 -13.71 -4.77
N ASP A 49 20.99 -13.21 -3.99
CA ASP A 49 22.35 -12.92 -4.46
C ASP A 49 23.25 -14.10 -4.05
N PRO A 50 23.82 -14.87 -4.99
CA PRO A 50 24.64 -16.05 -4.67
C PRO A 50 25.96 -15.70 -3.93
N ALA A 51 26.29 -14.41 -3.80
CA ALA A 51 27.55 -13.96 -3.21
C ALA A 51 27.48 -13.66 -1.68
N GLY A 52 26.33 -13.82 -1.02
CA GLY A 52 26.23 -13.73 0.45
C GLY A 52 26.68 -12.40 1.07
N LYS A 53 26.76 -11.33 0.27
CA LYS A 53 27.12 -9.99 0.78
C LYS A 53 25.89 -9.39 1.47
N PRO A 54 26.00 -8.91 2.73
CA PRO A 54 24.93 -8.15 3.36
C PRO A 54 24.68 -6.90 2.51
N ARG A 55 23.54 -6.83 1.83
CA ARG A 55 23.09 -5.61 1.17
C ARG A 55 22.72 -4.64 2.29
N LEU A 56 23.58 -3.67 2.55
CA LEU A 56 23.29 -2.60 3.51
C LEU A 56 21.93 -1.98 3.14
N PRO A 57 21.05 -1.68 4.12
CA PRO A 57 19.78 -1.04 3.83
C PRO A 57 20.07 0.25 3.07
N PRO A 58 19.33 0.53 1.98
CA PRO A 58 19.56 1.75 1.21
C PRO A 58 19.47 2.93 2.18
N ALA A 59 20.55 3.71 2.28
CA ALA A 59 20.56 4.97 3.02
C ALA A 59 19.31 5.75 2.60
N PHE A 60 18.44 6.10 3.56
CA PHE A 60 17.10 6.67 3.33
C PHE A 60 17.06 7.46 2.02
N SER A 61 16.61 6.79 0.95
CA SER A 61 16.60 7.38 -0.38
C SER A 61 15.62 8.53 -0.30
N ARG A 62 16.09 9.75 -0.57
CA ARG A 62 15.19 10.90 -0.68
C ARG A 62 14.00 10.48 -1.55
N PRO A 63 12.76 10.80 -1.14
CA PRO A 63 11.60 10.49 -1.96
C PRO A 63 11.83 10.96 -3.40
N PRO A 64 11.43 10.19 -4.42
CA PRO A 64 11.61 10.59 -5.79
C PRO A 64 10.84 11.89 -6.06
N HIS A 65 11.41 12.76 -6.88
CA HIS A 65 10.68 13.89 -7.43
C HIS A 65 9.76 13.39 -8.54
N ILE A 66 8.45 13.67 -8.41
CA ILE A 66 7.45 13.29 -9.40
C ILE A 66 7.09 14.55 -10.21
N VAL A 67 7.29 14.49 -11.53
CA VAL A 67 6.88 15.54 -12.47
C VAL A 67 5.78 14.96 -13.35
N PHE A 68 4.59 15.55 -13.29
CA PHE A 68 3.47 15.17 -14.14
C PHE A 68 3.32 16.17 -15.28
N ILE A 69 3.44 15.71 -16.52
CA ILE A 69 3.26 16.52 -17.73
C ILE A 69 1.91 16.14 -18.34
N LEU A 70 1.00 17.12 -18.44
CA LEU A 70 -0.30 16.95 -19.06
C LEU A 70 -0.40 17.84 -20.30
N THR A 71 -0.72 17.23 -21.44
CA THR A 71 -1.04 17.92 -22.69
C THR A 71 -2.55 18.12 -22.81
N ASP A 72 -2.96 19.23 -23.43
CA ASP A 72 -4.37 19.51 -23.73
C ASP A 72 -4.64 19.17 -25.20
N ASP A 73 -5.82 18.61 -25.50
CA ASP A 73 -6.28 18.21 -26.83
C ASP A 73 -5.31 17.34 -27.68
N GLN A 74 -4.45 16.54 -27.04
CA GLN A 74 -3.54 15.64 -27.76
C GLN A 74 -4.23 14.35 -28.21
N GLY A 75 -4.30 14.12 -29.52
CA GLY A 75 -4.81 12.89 -30.12
C GLY A 75 -3.79 11.75 -30.11
N TYR A 76 -4.28 10.53 -30.36
CA TYR A 76 -3.43 9.33 -30.40
C TYR A 76 -2.32 9.43 -31.45
N HIS A 77 -2.61 10.00 -32.63
CA HIS A 77 -1.66 10.11 -33.74
C HIS A 77 -0.87 11.43 -33.75
N ASP A 78 -0.80 12.15 -32.62
CA ASP A 78 -0.06 13.43 -32.51
C ASP A 78 1.36 13.24 -31.94
N VAL A 79 1.82 12.00 -31.75
CA VAL A 79 3.15 11.65 -31.24
C VAL A 79 3.89 10.71 -32.18
N GLY A 80 5.19 10.95 -32.34
CA GLY A 80 6.06 10.19 -33.26
C GLY A 80 6.08 8.70 -32.97
N TYR A 81 6.08 8.29 -31.70
CA TYR A 81 6.02 6.87 -31.31
C TYR A 81 4.69 6.15 -31.64
N HIS A 82 3.67 6.88 -32.10
CA HIS A 82 2.44 6.32 -32.69
C HIS A 82 2.36 6.49 -34.23
N GLY A 83 3.46 6.88 -34.87
CA GLY A 83 3.54 7.04 -36.32
C GLY A 83 3.10 8.41 -36.85
N SER A 84 3.05 9.44 -36.00
CA SER A 84 2.73 10.81 -36.42
C SER A 84 3.73 11.38 -37.42
N ASP A 85 3.25 12.25 -38.33
CA ASP A 85 4.11 13.12 -39.13
C ASP A 85 4.77 14.23 -38.28
N ILE A 86 4.23 14.51 -37.10
CA ILE A 86 4.77 15.49 -36.15
C ILE A 86 5.99 14.90 -35.45
N GLN A 87 7.13 15.59 -35.56
CA GLN A 87 8.38 15.16 -34.93
C GLN A 87 8.37 15.48 -33.43
N THR A 88 8.33 14.45 -32.59
CA THR A 88 8.33 14.59 -31.11
C THR A 88 9.51 13.89 -30.44
N PRO A 89 10.78 14.21 -30.80
CA PRO A 89 11.95 13.42 -30.42
C PRO A 89 12.14 13.26 -28.91
N THR A 90 11.73 14.26 -28.11
CA THR A 90 11.78 14.16 -26.65
C THR A 90 10.75 13.17 -26.10
N LEU A 91 9.53 13.16 -26.64
CA LEU A 91 8.49 12.21 -26.23
C LEU A 91 8.84 10.80 -26.71
N ASP A 92 9.38 10.67 -27.92
CA ASP A 92 9.80 9.39 -28.49
C ASP A 92 10.91 8.75 -27.64
N ARG A 93 11.88 9.56 -27.18
CA ARG A 93 12.92 9.13 -26.26
C ARG A 93 12.34 8.69 -24.91
N LEU A 94 11.44 9.48 -24.31
CA LEU A 94 10.79 9.12 -23.05
C LEU A 94 10.00 7.80 -23.17
N ALA A 95 9.33 7.61 -24.30
CA ALA A 95 8.58 6.40 -24.59
C ALA A 95 9.48 5.16 -24.79
N ALA A 96 10.70 5.34 -25.35
CA ALA A 96 11.68 4.28 -25.54
C ALA A 96 12.45 3.90 -24.26
N GLU A 97 12.73 4.87 -23.39
CA GLU A 97 13.43 4.66 -22.10
C GLU A 97 12.48 4.28 -20.96
N GLY A 98 11.17 4.50 -21.12
CA GLY A 98 10.15 4.34 -20.09
C GLY A 98 9.16 3.20 -20.35
N VAL A 99 8.00 3.33 -19.70
CA VAL A 99 6.86 2.40 -19.86
C VAL A 99 5.74 3.12 -20.59
N LYS A 100 5.22 2.50 -21.65
CA LYS A 100 4.08 3.01 -22.43
C LYS A 100 2.80 2.31 -22.00
N LEU A 101 1.73 3.09 -21.82
CA LEU A 101 0.39 2.56 -21.64
C LEU A 101 -0.34 2.70 -22.97
N GLU A 102 -0.67 1.58 -23.61
CA GLU A 102 -1.29 1.58 -24.95
C GLU A 102 -2.83 1.56 -24.88
N ASN A 103 -3.41 1.30 -23.70
CA ASN A 103 -4.85 1.20 -23.48
C ASN A 103 -5.26 2.10 -22.31
N TYR A 104 -5.44 3.39 -22.57
CA TYR A 104 -5.92 4.39 -21.61
C TYR A 104 -7.16 5.10 -22.15
N TYR A 105 -8.05 5.50 -21.25
CA TYR A 105 -9.33 6.12 -21.59
C TYR A 105 -9.51 7.42 -20.82
N ILE A 106 -10.10 8.41 -21.48
CA ILE A 106 -10.41 9.72 -20.91
C ILE A 106 -11.85 10.11 -21.23
N GLN A 107 -12.33 11.17 -20.57
CA GLN A 107 -13.55 11.84 -20.98
C GLN A 107 -13.31 12.63 -22.28
N PRO A 108 -14.29 12.73 -23.19
CA PRO A 108 -14.13 13.44 -24.46
C PRO A 108 -14.09 14.98 -24.32
N ILE A 109 -13.93 15.49 -23.10
CA ILE A 109 -13.89 16.93 -22.78
C ILE A 109 -12.78 17.15 -21.72
N CYS A 110 -11.98 18.21 -21.89
CA CYS A 110 -10.81 18.48 -21.06
C CYS A 110 -11.15 18.72 -19.58
N THR A 111 -12.25 19.42 -19.29
CA THR A 111 -12.65 19.74 -17.90
C THR A 111 -12.96 18.49 -17.06
N PRO A 112 -13.85 17.58 -17.47
CA PRO A 112 -14.08 16.36 -16.70
C PRO A 112 -12.82 15.47 -16.68
N SER A 113 -12.06 15.34 -17.78
CA SER A 113 -10.79 14.59 -17.79
C SER A 113 -9.80 15.08 -16.72
N ARG A 114 -9.57 16.40 -16.63
CA ARG A 114 -8.72 17.00 -15.59
C ARG A 114 -9.27 16.80 -14.18
N SER A 115 -10.59 16.91 -14.01
CA SER A 115 -11.24 16.66 -12.72
C SER A 115 -10.98 15.23 -12.25
N GLN A 116 -11.08 14.23 -13.15
CA GLN A 116 -10.83 12.83 -12.80
C GLN A 116 -9.36 12.60 -12.45
N LEU A 117 -8.43 13.22 -13.17
CA LEU A 117 -7.00 13.13 -12.86
C LEU A 117 -6.67 13.69 -11.46
N ILE A 118 -7.20 14.87 -11.12
CA ILE A 118 -6.90 15.56 -9.86
C ILE A 118 -7.58 14.87 -8.66
N THR A 119 -8.81 14.38 -8.85
CA THR A 119 -9.63 13.86 -7.76
C THR A 119 -9.67 12.33 -7.65
N GLY A 120 -9.24 11.61 -8.70
CA GLY A 120 -9.25 10.16 -8.77
C GLY A 120 -10.65 9.53 -8.98
N ARG A 121 -11.63 10.29 -9.48
CA ARG A 121 -13.03 9.87 -9.67
C ARG A 121 -13.66 10.54 -10.89
#